data_AF-U3A6Z6-F1
#
_entry.id   AF-U3A6Z6-F1
#
_cell.length_a   1.000
_cell.length_b   1.000
_cell.length_c   1.000
_cell.angle_alpha   90.00
_cell.angle_beta   90.00
_cell.angle_gamma   90.00
#
_symmetry.space_group_name_H-M   'P 1'
#
loop_
_entity.id
_entity.type
_entity.pdbx_description
1 polymer ?
#
loop_
_entity_poly.entity_id
_entity_poly.type
_entity_poly.pdbx_seq_one_letter_code
_entity_poly.pdbx_strand_id
1 'polypeptide(L)'
;MAKMSKVRCSSLLGLVALILSAPLSAAQSEEFLCDATQASTNELPVLDKSCPIGKGLWGNQTPRAQQSSFWIQCGMLTKPMPLATAARLYQHLSVDVWGKPEKQGFRCLIGPYEDFAQAKRELAAVKRVPGYQEAFIREVAKGAPVKAVSANPPSVKSKPVTRVAAAKPAQAAKPVANKPAPAAKPAPASKASSKNEISIRLQTQIAGTTYSVPYLMFSDEQFYMEHGLPWNRLSYERALQTCRKIGMRLPGETQWQTLLDTKVMEKKQWPIHLPYWGAERKGLFTSGKVNQLSGSSLLNVMCVK
;
A
#
# COMPACT_ATOMS: atom_id res chain seq x y z
N MET A 1 27.88 86.39 -15.45
CA MET A 1 28.36 85.23 -16.24
C MET A 1 27.22 84.22 -16.36
N ALA A 2 27.06 83.65 -17.55
CA ALA A 2 25.91 82.90 -18.02
C ALA A 2 25.71 81.51 -17.38
N LYS A 3 24.45 81.05 -17.25
CA LYS A 3 23.88 79.97 -18.08
C LYS A 3 22.43 79.63 -17.68
N MET A 4 21.59 79.51 -18.73
CA MET A 4 20.24 78.95 -18.71
C MET A 4 20.26 77.42 -18.62
N SER A 5 19.24 76.82 -17.99
CA SER A 5 18.39 75.76 -18.59
C SER A 5 17.30 75.33 -17.58
N LYS A 6 16.01 75.60 -17.77
CA LYS A 6 14.99 75.01 -18.68
C LYS A 6 14.43 73.64 -18.24
N VAL A 7 13.11 73.67 -17.96
CA VAL A 7 12.05 72.63 -18.14
C VAL A 7 12.10 71.42 -17.17
N ARG A 8 11.03 70.78 -16.67
CA ARG A 8 9.64 70.57 -17.13
C ARG A 8 8.66 70.36 -15.97
N CYS A 9 7.47 70.94 -16.16
CA CYS A 9 6.20 70.44 -15.66
C CYS A 9 5.93 69.05 -16.26
N SER A 10 5.50 68.07 -15.46
CA SER A 10 4.72 66.95 -15.99
C SER A 10 3.80 66.39 -14.92
N SER A 11 2.51 66.50 -15.23
CA SER A 11 1.35 66.06 -14.49
C SER A 11 1.36 64.57 -14.12
N LEU A 12 0.71 64.31 -12.99
CA LEU A 12 0.19 63.02 -12.56
C LEU A 12 -0.70 62.38 -13.64
N LEU A 13 -0.43 61.11 -13.97
CA LEU A 13 -1.45 60.19 -14.46
C LEU A 13 -1.34 58.87 -13.68
N GLY A 14 -2.47 58.49 -13.07
CA GLY A 14 -2.61 57.36 -12.18
C GLY A 14 -2.46 56.01 -12.89
N LEU A 15 -1.76 55.10 -12.22
CA LEU A 15 -1.74 53.68 -12.57
C LEU A 15 -3.00 53.02 -11.98
N VAL A 16 -3.93 52.63 -12.84
CA VAL A 16 -5.01 51.70 -12.51
C VAL A 16 -4.41 50.29 -12.47
N ALA A 17 -4.29 49.72 -11.27
CA ALA A 17 -3.88 48.33 -11.08
C ALA A 17 -5.09 47.40 -11.33
N LEU A 18 -5.16 46.78 -12.51
CA LEU A 18 -6.04 45.64 -12.77
C LEU A 18 -5.51 44.42 -11.99
N ILE A 19 -6.16 44.08 -10.88
CA ILE A 19 -5.94 42.81 -10.17
C ILE A 19 -6.72 41.74 -10.95
N LEU A 20 -6.03 41.03 -11.85
CA LEU A 20 -6.57 39.81 -12.45
C LEU A 20 -6.54 38.68 -11.40
N SER A 21 -7.72 38.36 -10.87
CA SER A 21 -7.98 37.17 -10.06
C SER A 21 -7.83 35.92 -10.94
N ALA A 22 -6.62 35.35 -11.01
CA ALA A 22 -6.46 34.01 -11.58
C ALA A 22 -7.07 32.98 -10.61
N PRO A 23 -7.96 32.07 -11.07
CA PRO A 23 -8.39 30.97 -10.23
C PRO A 23 -7.19 30.03 -10.00
N LEU A 24 -6.67 30.01 -8.77
CA LEU A 24 -5.82 28.90 -8.31
C LEU A 24 -6.67 27.64 -8.36
N SER A 25 -6.58 26.92 -9.48
CA SER A 25 -6.98 25.52 -9.51
C SER A 25 -6.00 24.79 -8.59
N ALA A 26 -6.45 24.43 -7.39
CA ALA A 26 -5.73 23.51 -6.54
C ALA A 26 -5.55 22.21 -7.33
N ALA A 27 -4.33 21.97 -7.80
CA ALA A 27 -3.94 20.68 -8.35
C ALA A 27 -4.08 19.66 -7.22
N GLN A 28 -5.22 18.98 -7.18
CA GLN A 28 -5.44 17.82 -6.35
C GLN A 28 -4.45 16.75 -6.81
N SER A 29 -3.32 16.62 -6.11
CA SER A 29 -2.43 15.48 -6.29
C SER A 29 -3.21 14.23 -5.90
N GLU A 30 -3.57 13.42 -6.91
CA GLU A 30 -4.05 12.07 -6.72
C GLU A 30 -2.83 11.21 -6.38
N GLU A 31 -2.59 11.05 -5.09
CA GLU A 31 -1.77 9.96 -4.59
C GLU A 31 -2.45 8.66 -5.01
N PHE A 32 -1.78 7.87 -5.86
CA PHE A 32 -2.38 6.70 -6.51
C PHE A 32 -2.64 5.59 -5.50
N LEU A 33 -3.82 5.61 -4.90
CA LEU A 33 -4.34 4.52 -4.10
C LEU A 33 -4.95 3.47 -5.03
N CYS A 34 -4.18 2.42 -5.31
CA CYS A 34 -4.77 1.26 -5.94
C CYS A 34 -5.63 0.52 -4.92
N ASP A 35 -6.93 0.40 -5.22
CA ASP A 35 -7.77 -0.55 -4.51
C ASP A 35 -7.20 -1.96 -4.67
N ALA A 36 -7.35 -2.77 -3.63
CA ALA A 36 -7.00 -4.18 -3.66
C ALA A 36 -8.17 -5.02 -3.12
N THR A 37 -8.14 -6.31 -3.35
CA THR A 37 -9.00 -7.31 -2.74
C THR A 37 -8.18 -8.55 -2.45
N GLN A 38 -8.49 -9.32 -1.41
CA GLN A 38 -7.79 -10.57 -1.13
C GLN A 38 -8.84 -11.64 -0.90
N ALA A 39 -8.83 -12.69 -1.73
CA ALA A 39 -9.88 -13.69 -1.73
C ALA A 39 -9.83 -14.61 -0.50
N SER A 40 -8.65 -14.79 0.10
CA SER A 40 -8.48 -15.58 1.33
C SER A 40 -7.19 -15.23 2.07
N THR A 41 -7.07 -15.69 3.31
CA THR A 41 -5.86 -15.50 4.13
C THR A 41 -4.61 -16.21 3.60
N ASN A 42 -4.79 -17.15 2.66
CA ASN A 42 -3.72 -18.01 2.15
C ASN A 42 -3.26 -17.64 0.74
N GLU A 43 -3.76 -16.55 0.17
CA GLU A 43 -3.41 -16.06 -1.17
C GLU A 43 -2.87 -14.64 -1.09
N LEU A 44 -2.19 -14.15 -2.12
CA LEU A 44 -1.72 -12.75 -2.15
C LEU A 44 -2.87 -11.74 -2.28
N PRO A 45 -2.71 -10.51 -1.74
CA PRO A 45 -3.61 -9.41 -2.06
C PRO A 45 -3.55 -9.08 -3.55
N VAL A 46 -4.69 -8.75 -4.13
CA VAL A 46 -4.91 -8.54 -5.56
C VAL A 46 -5.31 -7.10 -5.83
N LEU A 47 -4.47 -6.33 -6.51
CA LEU A 47 -4.74 -4.97 -6.95
C LEU A 47 -5.90 -4.92 -7.96
N ASP A 48 -6.60 -3.80 -8.01
CA ASP A 48 -7.63 -3.56 -9.01
C ASP A 48 -7.06 -3.59 -10.44
N LYS A 49 -7.90 -3.98 -11.41
CA LYS A 49 -7.51 -4.05 -12.83
C LYS A 49 -7.04 -2.69 -13.37
N SER A 50 -7.59 -1.60 -12.86
CA SER A 50 -7.26 -0.23 -13.27
C SER A 50 -5.98 0.33 -12.63
N CYS A 51 -5.42 -0.35 -11.62
CA CYS A 51 -4.23 0.12 -10.91
C CYS A 51 -3.05 0.40 -11.86
N PRO A 52 -2.53 1.63 -11.92
CA PRO A 52 -1.42 1.97 -12.79
C PRO A 52 -0.10 1.39 -12.23
N ILE A 53 0.49 0.47 -12.97
CA ILE A 53 1.78 -0.17 -12.62
C ILE A 53 2.94 0.31 -13.49
N GLY A 54 2.67 1.32 -14.32
CA GLY A 54 3.71 2.05 -15.04
C GLY A 54 4.45 1.24 -16.10
N LYS A 55 5.59 1.78 -16.52
CA LYS A 55 6.44 1.21 -17.60
C LYS A 55 7.65 0.51 -17.01
N GLY A 56 8.05 -0.61 -17.61
CA GLY A 56 9.26 -1.33 -17.21
C GLY A 56 10.53 -0.51 -17.46
N LEU A 57 11.42 -0.52 -16.47
CA LEU A 57 12.80 -0.08 -16.54
C LEU A 57 13.68 -1.32 -16.68
N TRP A 58 14.33 -1.45 -17.83
CA TRP A 58 15.14 -2.63 -18.18
C TRP A 58 16.63 -2.30 -18.15
N GLY A 59 17.45 -3.25 -17.69
CA GLY A 59 18.90 -3.08 -17.62
C GLY A 59 19.30 -1.92 -16.70
N ASN A 60 20.14 -1.02 -17.21
CA ASN A 60 20.70 0.12 -16.46
C ASN A 60 19.86 1.40 -16.55
N GLN A 61 18.60 1.31 -16.99
CA GLN A 61 17.71 2.47 -17.07
C GLN A 61 17.49 3.09 -15.67
N THR A 62 17.46 4.42 -15.65
CA THR A 62 17.15 5.24 -14.47
C THR A 62 15.71 5.75 -14.55
N PRO A 63 15.11 6.19 -13.42
CA PRO A 63 13.81 6.83 -13.40
C PRO A 63 13.81 8.04 -14.34
N ARG A 64 12.71 8.23 -15.07
CA ARG A 64 12.58 9.29 -16.06
C ARG A 64 11.87 10.52 -15.50
N ALA A 65 11.00 10.33 -14.51
CA ALA A 65 10.28 11.42 -13.87
C ALA A 65 10.95 11.81 -12.55
N GLN A 66 10.78 13.09 -12.20
CA GLN A 66 11.37 13.69 -11.00
C GLN A 66 10.69 13.19 -9.71
N GLN A 67 9.44 12.73 -9.81
CA GLN A 67 8.69 12.09 -8.75
C GLN A 67 7.97 10.86 -9.30
N SER A 68 8.32 9.69 -8.78
CA SER A 68 7.80 8.41 -9.23
C SER A 68 7.58 7.45 -8.08
N SER A 69 6.64 6.53 -8.26
CA SER A 69 6.54 5.31 -7.47
C SER A 69 7.03 4.13 -8.31
N PHE A 70 7.62 3.13 -7.66
CA PHE A 70 8.25 2.00 -8.31
C PHE A 70 7.61 0.69 -7.89
N TRP A 71 7.49 -0.24 -8.83
CA TRP A 71 7.05 -1.60 -8.58
C TRP A 71 8.11 -2.57 -9.08
N ILE A 72 8.48 -3.59 -8.33
CA ILE A 72 9.22 -4.73 -8.89
C ILE A 72 8.19 -5.71 -9.44
N GLN A 73 8.21 -5.98 -10.74
CA GLN A 73 7.45 -7.08 -11.29
C GLN A 73 8.21 -8.38 -11.08
N CYS A 74 7.68 -9.27 -10.23
CA CYS A 74 8.25 -10.58 -9.94
C CYS A 74 7.87 -11.66 -10.96
N GLY A 75 6.87 -11.43 -11.83
CA GLY A 75 6.53 -12.37 -12.89
C GLY A 75 5.09 -12.26 -13.42
N MET A 76 4.70 -13.22 -14.25
CA MET A 76 3.33 -13.45 -14.71
C MET A 76 2.90 -14.84 -14.27
N LEU A 77 1.82 -14.91 -13.51
CA LEU A 77 1.30 -16.12 -12.89
C LEU A 77 0.01 -16.53 -13.62
N THR A 78 -0.22 -17.83 -13.78
CA THR A 78 -1.47 -18.32 -14.38
C THR A 78 -2.63 -18.37 -13.37
N LYS A 79 -2.32 -18.38 -12.07
CA LYS A 79 -3.26 -18.44 -10.95
C LYS A 79 -2.81 -17.49 -9.83
N PRO A 80 -3.69 -17.11 -8.89
CA PRO A 80 -3.28 -16.40 -7.67
C PRO A 80 -2.16 -17.15 -6.96
N MET A 81 -1.17 -16.42 -6.47
CA MET A 81 -0.04 -17.03 -5.75
C MET A 81 -0.47 -17.37 -4.32
N PRO A 82 -0.20 -18.59 -3.84
CA PRO A 82 -0.34 -18.91 -2.42
C PRO A 82 0.66 -18.13 -1.57
N LEU A 83 0.24 -17.69 -0.39
CA LEU A 83 1.06 -16.93 0.55
C LEU A 83 2.34 -17.69 0.96
N ALA A 84 2.26 -19.02 1.08
CA ALA A 84 3.42 -19.87 1.37
C ALA A 84 4.54 -19.76 0.31
N THR A 85 4.17 -19.53 -0.96
CA THR A 85 5.14 -19.29 -2.03
C THR A 85 5.74 -17.89 -1.90
N ALA A 86 4.93 -16.89 -1.58
CA ALA A 86 5.37 -15.52 -1.36
C ALA A 86 6.24 -15.34 -0.10
N ALA A 87 6.08 -16.20 0.91
CA ALA A 87 6.88 -16.17 2.14
C ALA A 87 8.40 -16.18 1.90
N ARG A 88 8.85 -16.84 0.81
CA ARG A 88 10.26 -16.83 0.41
C ARG A 88 10.74 -15.46 -0.07
N LEU A 89 9.86 -14.68 -0.69
CA LEU A 89 10.17 -13.31 -1.10
C LEU A 89 10.23 -12.40 0.12
N TYR A 90 9.26 -12.51 1.03
CA TYR A 90 9.15 -11.64 2.22
C TYR A 90 10.39 -11.60 3.12
N GLN A 91 11.24 -12.63 3.10
CA GLN A 91 12.53 -12.63 3.80
C GLN A 91 13.51 -11.54 3.32
N HIS A 92 13.24 -10.94 2.15
CA HIS A 92 14.12 -10.00 1.48
C HIS A 92 13.47 -8.64 1.19
N LEU A 93 12.23 -8.44 1.65
CA LEU A 93 11.40 -7.32 1.25
C LEU A 93 10.98 -6.48 2.45
N SER A 94 10.89 -5.17 2.24
CA SER A 94 10.31 -4.22 3.20
C SER A 94 8.85 -3.87 2.91
N VAL A 95 8.35 -4.29 1.74
CA VAL A 95 7.00 -4.01 1.22
C VAL A 95 6.32 -5.30 0.76
N ASP A 96 5.05 -5.18 0.36
CA ASP A 96 4.22 -6.33 0.04
C ASP A 96 4.31 -6.84 -1.39
N VAL A 97 3.93 -8.11 -1.53
CA VAL A 97 3.76 -8.79 -2.81
C VAL A 97 2.28 -8.80 -3.17
N TRP A 98 1.99 -8.36 -4.39
CA TRP A 98 0.65 -8.17 -4.91
C TRP A 98 0.46 -8.96 -6.20
N GLY A 99 -0.73 -9.52 -6.37
CA GLY A 99 -1.23 -9.90 -7.68
C GLY A 99 -1.92 -8.72 -8.35
N LYS A 100 -1.78 -8.53 -9.65
CA LYS A 100 -2.68 -7.68 -10.43
C LYS A 100 -3.33 -8.51 -11.52
N PRO A 101 -4.67 -8.56 -11.61
CA PRO A 101 -5.34 -9.33 -12.64
C PRO A 101 -5.08 -8.71 -14.01
N GLU A 102 -4.76 -9.58 -14.97
CA GLU A 102 -4.54 -9.27 -16.37
C GLU A 102 -5.55 -10.06 -17.22
N LYS A 103 -5.57 -9.85 -18.55
CA LYS A 103 -6.44 -10.62 -19.45
C LYS A 103 -6.24 -12.13 -19.31
N GLN A 104 -5.01 -12.55 -19.02
CA GLN A 104 -4.62 -13.93 -18.78
C GLN A 104 -3.72 -13.98 -17.56
N GLY A 105 -4.26 -14.50 -16.45
CA GLY A 105 -3.53 -14.67 -15.21
C GLY A 105 -3.34 -13.39 -14.38
N PHE A 106 -2.29 -13.39 -13.57
CA PHE A 106 -1.98 -12.35 -12.59
C PHE A 106 -0.54 -11.90 -12.74
N ARG A 107 -0.32 -10.59 -12.82
CA ARG A 107 1.01 -10.02 -12.71
C ARG A 107 1.43 -9.98 -11.25
N CYS A 108 2.58 -10.56 -10.94
CA CYS A 108 3.21 -10.49 -9.62
C CYS A 108 3.97 -9.17 -9.50
N LEU A 109 3.67 -8.37 -8.48
CA LEU A 109 4.24 -7.06 -8.22
C LEU A 109 4.70 -6.95 -6.77
N ILE A 110 5.77 -6.22 -6.50
CA ILE A 110 6.28 -5.95 -5.15
C ILE A 110 6.42 -4.44 -5.03
N GLY A 111 5.81 -3.82 -4.03
CA GLY A 111 5.76 -2.36 -3.92
C GLY A 111 4.47 -1.82 -3.29
N PRO A 112 4.14 -0.54 -3.53
CA PRO A 112 4.96 0.43 -4.25
C PRO A 112 6.18 0.86 -3.40
N TYR A 113 7.29 1.22 -4.05
CA TYR A 113 8.44 1.88 -3.44
C TYR A 113 8.46 3.35 -3.84
N GLU A 114 8.84 4.22 -2.90
CA GLU A 114 9.08 5.64 -3.20
C GLU A 114 10.54 5.91 -3.58
N ASP A 115 11.47 5.13 -3.02
CA ASP A 115 12.90 5.22 -3.32
C ASP A 115 13.33 4.18 -4.36
N PHE A 116 13.85 4.67 -5.50
CA PHE A 116 14.39 3.83 -6.54
C PHE A 116 15.62 3.02 -6.09
N ALA A 117 16.46 3.57 -5.21
CA ALA A 117 17.63 2.87 -4.71
C ALA A 117 17.22 1.67 -3.85
N GLN A 118 16.18 1.82 -3.01
CA GLN A 118 15.57 0.72 -2.27
C GLN A 118 14.99 -0.35 -3.20
N ALA A 119 14.19 0.05 -4.20
CA ALA A 119 13.66 -0.88 -5.19
C ALA A 119 14.77 -1.67 -5.91
N LYS A 120 15.90 -1.03 -6.24
CA LYS A 120 17.07 -1.70 -6.83
C LYS A 120 17.73 -2.71 -5.89
N ARG A 121 17.90 -2.37 -4.62
CA ARG A 121 18.48 -3.28 -3.62
C ARG A 121 17.62 -4.51 -3.43
N GLU A 122 16.32 -4.34 -3.26
CA GLU A 122 15.39 -5.46 -3.07
C GLU A 122 15.20 -6.28 -4.35
N LEU A 123 15.22 -5.65 -5.53
CA LEU A 123 15.26 -6.38 -6.81
C LEU A 123 16.44 -7.35 -6.86
N ALA A 124 17.63 -6.92 -6.44
CA ALA A 124 18.82 -7.77 -6.43
C ALA A 124 18.65 -8.98 -5.52
N ALA A 125 17.95 -8.83 -4.39
CA ALA A 125 17.64 -9.94 -3.49
C ALA A 125 16.55 -10.86 -4.08
N VAL A 126 15.48 -10.31 -4.63
CA VAL A 126 14.41 -11.06 -5.31
C VAL A 126 14.97 -11.94 -6.43
N LYS A 127 15.87 -11.41 -7.26
CA LYS A 127 16.49 -12.18 -8.36
C LYS A 127 17.31 -13.38 -7.91
N ARG A 128 17.77 -13.42 -6.66
CA ARG A 128 18.48 -14.57 -6.08
C ARG A 128 17.53 -15.68 -5.65
N VAL A 129 16.24 -15.39 -5.50
CA VAL A 129 15.23 -16.39 -5.19
C VAL A 129 14.96 -17.23 -6.45
N PRO A 130 15.06 -18.56 -6.38
CA PRO A 130 14.80 -19.42 -7.54
C PRO A 130 13.40 -19.18 -8.12
N GLY A 131 13.34 -18.89 -9.42
CA GLY A 131 12.10 -18.63 -10.16
C GLY A 131 11.77 -17.15 -10.37
N TYR A 132 12.60 -16.22 -9.86
CA TYR A 132 12.38 -14.77 -9.94
C TYR A 132 13.52 -14.00 -10.62
N GLN A 133 14.38 -14.69 -11.36
CA GLN A 133 15.57 -14.10 -12.01
C GLN A 133 15.21 -13.02 -13.05
N GLU A 134 14.05 -13.16 -13.67
CA GLU A 134 13.52 -12.24 -14.68
C GLU A 134 12.80 -11.02 -14.08
N ALA A 135 12.81 -10.85 -12.75
CA ALA A 135 12.19 -9.70 -12.13
C ALA A 135 12.79 -8.37 -12.62
N PHE A 136 12.00 -7.31 -12.68
CA PHE A 136 12.46 -5.98 -13.10
C PHE A 136 11.62 -4.88 -12.48
N ILE A 137 12.15 -3.65 -12.44
CA ILE A 137 11.45 -2.49 -11.87
C ILE A 137 10.55 -1.85 -12.93
N ARG A 138 9.40 -1.35 -12.51
CA ARG A 138 8.48 -0.51 -13.28
C ARG A 138 8.36 0.84 -12.59
N GLU A 139 8.22 1.89 -13.38
CA GLU A 139 8.08 3.27 -12.92
C GLU A 139 6.68 3.82 -13.24
N VAL A 140 6.04 4.39 -12.22
CA VAL A 140 4.80 5.17 -12.30
C VAL A 140 5.14 6.61 -11.98
N ALA A 141 5.10 7.51 -12.97
CA ALA A 141 5.29 8.93 -12.73
C ALA A 141 4.07 9.52 -11.99
N LYS A 142 4.29 10.39 -10.99
CA LYS A 142 3.19 11.15 -10.36
C LYS A 142 2.50 12.03 -11.43
N GLY A 143 1.17 11.96 -11.50
CA GLY A 143 0.35 12.65 -12.52
C GLY A 143 0.21 11.95 -13.87
N ALA A 144 0.64 10.70 -14.02
CA ALA A 144 0.42 9.94 -15.25
C ALA A 144 -1.08 9.63 -15.46
N PRO A 145 -1.67 9.91 -16.64
CA PRO A 145 -3.08 9.63 -16.88
C PRO A 145 -3.36 8.13 -16.82
N VAL A 146 -4.46 7.76 -16.16
CA VAL A 146 -5.02 6.40 -16.12
C VAL A 146 -5.53 6.04 -17.52
N LYS A 147 -4.63 5.72 -18.45
CA LYS A 147 -5.03 5.29 -19.79
C LYS A 147 -5.42 3.81 -19.76
N ALA A 148 -6.65 3.55 -20.17
CA ALA A 148 -7.15 2.22 -20.52
C ALA A 148 -6.16 1.50 -21.46
N VAL A 149 -5.96 0.21 -21.18
CA VAL A 149 -4.97 -0.64 -21.85
C VAL A 149 -5.33 -0.82 -23.33
N SER A 150 -4.64 -0.10 -24.22
CA SER A 150 -4.56 -0.48 -25.63
C SER A 150 -3.62 -1.68 -25.75
N ALA A 151 -4.19 -2.82 -26.12
CA ALA A 151 -3.48 -4.05 -26.40
C ALA A 151 -2.66 -3.90 -27.69
N ASN A 152 -1.34 -4.09 -27.58
CA ASN A 152 -0.55 -4.75 -28.61
C ASN A 152 0.80 -5.18 -28.02
N PRO A 153 1.07 -6.50 -27.88
CA PRO A 153 2.41 -6.99 -27.59
C PRO A 153 3.27 -7.03 -28.87
N PRO A 154 4.54 -6.61 -28.83
CA PRO A 154 5.50 -7.00 -29.86
C PRO A 154 5.75 -8.51 -29.74
N SER A 155 5.55 -9.23 -30.86
CA SER A 155 5.78 -10.67 -30.95
C SER A 155 7.25 -10.99 -30.77
N VAL A 156 7.59 -11.87 -29.83
CA VAL A 156 8.86 -12.58 -29.83
C VAL A 156 8.56 -14.08 -29.83
N LYS A 157 9.05 -14.74 -30.87
CA LYS A 157 8.81 -16.13 -31.27
C LYS A 157 9.33 -17.09 -30.19
N SER A 158 8.43 -17.91 -29.65
CA SER A 158 8.76 -19.06 -28.81
C SER A 158 9.32 -20.21 -29.67
N LYS A 159 10.48 -20.75 -29.27
CA LYS A 159 10.96 -22.06 -29.75
C LYS A 159 10.39 -23.17 -28.85
N PRO A 160 10.05 -24.36 -29.39
CA PRO A 160 9.38 -25.41 -28.63
C PRO A 160 10.38 -26.20 -27.78
N VAL A 161 10.09 -26.40 -26.49
CA VAL A 161 10.83 -27.37 -25.65
C VAL A 161 9.98 -28.62 -25.51
N THR A 162 10.63 -29.72 -25.89
CA THR A 162 10.14 -31.08 -26.04
C THR A 162 9.66 -31.68 -24.71
N ARG A 163 8.57 -32.42 -24.81
CA ARG A 163 7.92 -33.25 -23.80
C ARG A 163 8.72 -34.53 -23.55
N VAL A 164 9.08 -34.83 -22.30
CA VAL A 164 9.44 -36.18 -21.83
C VAL A 164 8.82 -36.32 -20.42
N ALA A 165 7.62 -36.89 -20.31
CA ALA A 165 7.31 -38.31 -20.08
C ALA A 165 7.48 -38.74 -18.61
N ALA A 166 6.38 -39.29 -18.11
CA ALA A 166 6.07 -39.69 -16.75
C ALA A 166 6.94 -40.83 -16.19
N ALA A 167 7.11 -40.83 -14.87
CA ALA A 167 7.21 -42.05 -14.08
C ALA A 167 6.41 -41.87 -12.77
N LYS A 168 5.61 -42.89 -12.45
CA LYS A 168 4.79 -43.08 -11.25
C LYS A 168 5.19 -44.46 -10.66
N PRO A 169 4.70 -44.88 -9.49
CA PRO A 169 5.14 -44.56 -8.13
C PRO A 169 5.75 -45.78 -7.40
N ALA A 170 6.43 -45.59 -6.26
CA ALA A 170 6.74 -46.67 -5.32
C ALA A 170 6.33 -46.26 -3.89
N GLN A 171 5.78 -47.26 -3.18
CA GLN A 171 5.00 -47.19 -1.95
C GLN A 171 5.83 -47.12 -0.66
N ALA A 172 5.19 -46.48 0.33
CA ALA A 172 5.03 -46.86 1.74
C ALA A 172 6.23 -47.40 2.56
N ALA A 173 6.55 -46.66 3.62
CA ALA A 173 6.77 -47.23 4.95
C ALA A 173 6.14 -46.31 6.01
N LYS A 174 5.45 -46.94 6.96
CA LYS A 174 4.63 -46.37 8.04
C LYS A 174 5.48 -46.16 9.33
N PRO A 175 4.93 -45.55 10.40
CA PRO A 175 5.59 -44.55 11.23
C PRO A 175 6.24 -45.12 12.50
N VAL A 176 7.23 -44.41 13.04
CA VAL A 176 7.73 -44.62 14.41
C VAL A 176 7.40 -43.40 15.27
N ALA A 177 6.61 -43.68 16.29
CA ALA A 177 6.22 -42.79 17.36
C ALA A 177 7.43 -42.38 18.21
N ASN A 178 7.44 -41.14 18.69
CA ASN A 178 8.09 -40.80 19.95
C ASN A 178 7.16 -39.94 20.80
N LYS A 179 6.97 -40.40 22.04
CA LYS A 179 6.14 -39.83 23.10
C LYS A 179 6.77 -38.55 23.71
N PRO A 180 5.98 -37.74 24.44
CA PRO A 180 6.27 -36.35 24.78
C PRO A 180 7.00 -36.17 26.13
N ALA A 181 7.66 -35.03 26.28
CA ALA A 181 8.28 -34.51 27.51
C ALA A 181 7.68 -33.12 27.85
N PRO A 182 7.68 -32.67 29.12
CA PRO A 182 6.47 -32.19 29.80
C PRO A 182 6.26 -30.67 29.90
N ALA A 183 4.97 -30.31 29.87
CA ALA A 183 4.26 -29.28 30.63
C ALA A 183 5.05 -28.06 31.17
N ALA A 184 4.91 -26.92 30.47
CA ALA A 184 4.92 -25.60 31.10
C ALA A 184 3.47 -25.18 31.40
N LYS A 185 3.24 -24.73 32.63
CA LYS A 185 1.93 -24.38 33.21
C LYS A 185 1.19 -23.29 32.40
N PRO A 186 -0.13 -23.40 32.15
CA PRO A 186 -0.93 -22.32 31.62
C PRO A 186 -1.26 -21.30 32.73
N ALA A 187 -0.92 -20.03 32.52
CA ALA A 187 -1.51 -18.92 33.27
C ALA A 187 -2.97 -18.70 32.79
N PRO A 188 -3.88 -18.19 33.64
CA PRO A 188 -5.31 -18.44 33.51
C PRO A 188 -5.93 -17.71 32.32
N ALA A 189 -6.43 -18.47 31.35
CA ALA A 189 -7.35 -17.97 30.33
C ALA A 189 -8.70 -17.65 31.00
N SER A 190 -8.93 -16.38 31.27
CA SER A 190 -10.23 -15.85 31.65
C SER A 190 -11.14 -15.80 30.40
N LYS A 191 -11.94 -16.86 30.28
CA LYS A 191 -13.29 -16.94 29.68
C LYS A 191 -13.47 -16.44 28.25
N ALA A 192 -13.57 -17.44 27.36
CA ALA A 192 -14.19 -17.35 26.06
C ALA A 192 -15.57 -16.67 26.13
N SER A 193 -15.79 -15.69 25.25
CA SER A 193 -17.11 -15.23 24.81
C SER A 193 -17.01 -14.53 23.45
N SER A 194 -17.79 -15.04 22.50
CA SER A 194 -18.19 -14.48 21.21
C SER A 194 -17.19 -14.49 20.04
N LYS A 195 -17.67 -15.06 18.92
CA LYS A 195 -17.12 -14.86 17.57
C LYS A 195 -16.95 -13.34 17.33
N ASN A 196 -15.74 -12.93 16.93
CA ASN A 196 -15.18 -11.56 16.83
C ASN A 196 -14.34 -11.12 18.03
N GLU A 197 -13.29 -11.87 18.35
CA GLU A 197 -12.22 -11.40 19.24
C GLU A 197 -11.44 -10.24 18.56
N ILE A 198 -11.73 -9.01 18.97
CA ILE A 198 -11.00 -7.81 18.53
C ILE A 198 -9.78 -7.67 19.45
N SER A 199 -8.59 -7.77 18.87
CA SER A 199 -7.30 -7.57 19.56
C SER A 199 -6.73 -6.20 19.23
N ILE A 200 -6.00 -5.57 20.17
CA ILE A 200 -5.28 -4.31 19.87
C ILE A 200 -3.84 -4.66 19.50
N ARG A 201 -3.43 -4.35 18.27
CA ARG A 201 -2.08 -4.68 17.77
C ARG A 201 -1.09 -3.54 17.95
N LEU A 202 -1.54 -2.30 17.77
CA LEU A 202 -0.73 -1.11 17.98
C LEU A 202 -1.46 -0.17 18.90
N GLN A 203 -0.72 0.46 19.81
CA GLN A 203 -1.26 1.47 20.70
C GLN A 203 -0.21 2.53 21.02
N THR A 204 -0.66 3.78 21.14
CA THR A 204 0.15 4.88 21.66
C THR A 204 -0.73 5.89 22.40
N GLN A 205 -0.12 6.70 23.26
CA GLN A 205 -0.78 7.82 23.92
C GLN A 205 -0.06 9.12 23.57
N ILE A 206 -0.80 10.13 23.13
CA ILE A 206 -0.27 11.43 22.72
C ILE A 206 -1.21 12.50 23.28
N ALA A 207 -0.68 13.44 24.07
CA ALA A 207 -1.44 14.53 24.67
C ALA A 207 -2.74 14.08 25.38
N GLY A 208 -2.68 12.96 26.11
CA GLY A 208 -3.83 12.39 26.82
C GLY A 208 -4.85 11.65 25.96
N THR A 209 -4.69 11.63 24.63
CA THR A 209 -5.51 10.82 23.72
C THR A 209 -4.86 9.46 23.48
N THR A 210 -5.60 8.37 23.65
CA THR A 210 -5.15 7.02 23.34
C THR A 210 -5.51 6.66 21.91
N TYR A 211 -4.53 6.26 21.11
CA TYR A 211 -4.68 5.81 19.73
C TYR A 211 -4.45 4.30 19.68
N SER A 212 -5.39 3.53 19.13
CA SER A 212 -5.33 2.07 19.08
C SER A 212 -5.69 1.55 17.69
N VAL A 213 -4.92 0.60 17.16
CA VAL A 213 -5.19 -0.09 15.90
C VAL A 213 -5.74 -1.48 16.21
N PRO A 214 -7.07 -1.69 16.07
CA PRO A 214 -7.68 -2.99 16.30
C PRO A 214 -7.43 -3.97 15.14
N TYR A 215 -7.35 -5.25 15.47
CA TYR A 215 -7.30 -6.37 14.55
C TYR A 215 -8.40 -7.39 14.83
N LEU A 216 -9.13 -7.83 13.79
CA LEU A 216 -10.23 -8.78 13.90
C LEU A 216 -9.71 -10.19 13.58
N MET A 217 -9.50 -11.02 14.61
CA MET A 217 -8.80 -12.32 14.45
C MET A 217 -9.62 -13.38 13.69
N PHE A 218 -10.95 -13.34 13.81
CA PHE A 218 -11.86 -14.36 13.27
C PHE A 218 -12.99 -13.73 12.45
N SER A 219 -12.64 -12.83 11.52
CA SER A 219 -13.62 -12.18 10.65
C SER A 219 -13.42 -12.53 9.19
N ASP A 220 -14.52 -12.57 8.44
CA ASP A 220 -14.51 -12.68 6.97
C ASP A 220 -14.15 -11.35 6.28
N GLU A 221 -13.72 -10.35 7.05
CA GLU A 221 -13.32 -9.04 6.54
C GLU A 221 -12.01 -9.15 5.75
N GLN A 222 -11.89 -8.32 4.73
CA GLN A 222 -10.67 -8.26 3.94
C GLN A 222 -9.53 -7.69 4.79
N PHE A 223 -8.31 -8.09 4.48
CA PHE A 223 -7.11 -7.55 5.10
C PHE A 223 -6.03 -7.37 4.03
N TYR A 224 -4.91 -6.77 4.40
CA TYR A 224 -3.69 -6.78 3.61
C TYR A 224 -2.49 -6.97 4.53
N MET A 225 -1.37 -7.44 4.00
CA MET A 225 -0.15 -7.54 4.77
C MET A 225 0.57 -6.19 4.73
N GLU A 226 1.20 -5.79 5.84
CA GLU A 226 2.19 -4.70 5.89
C GLU A 226 3.10 -4.95 7.10
N HIS A 227 4.41 -4.78 6.93
CA HIS A 227 5.42 -5.11 7.96
C HIS A 227 5.31 -6.54 8.51
N GLY A 228 4.92 -7.49 7.65
CA GLY A 228 4.78 -8.91 8.01
C GLY A 228 3.55 -9.25 8.84
N LEU A 229 2.63 -8.31 9.05
CA LEU A 229 1.39 -8.51 9.81
C LEU A 229 0.15 -8.25 8.95
N PRO A 230 -0.96 -8.99 9.14
CA PRO A 230 -2.21 -8.70 8.46
C PRO A 230 -2.95 -7.53 9.11
N TRP A 231 -3.44 -6.56 8.33
CA TRP A 231 -4.19 -5.39 8.79
C TRP A 231 -5.58 -5.38 8.18
N ASN A 232 -6.62 -5.20 9.01
CA ASN A 232 -7.99 -5.22 8.52
C ASN A 232 -8.22 -4.09 7.52
N ARG A 233 -9.05 -4.37 6.53
CA ARG A 233 -9.59 -3.39 5.60
C ARG A 233 -11.09 -3.36 5.74
N LEU A 234 -11.57 -2.36 6.46
CA LEU A 234 -12.97 -2.26 6.84
C LEU A 234 -13.65 -1.17 6.04
N SER A 235 -14.94 -1.36 5.74
CA SER A 235 -15.82 -0.27 5.34
C SER A 235 -16.00 0.71 6.49
N TYR A 236 -16.47 1.92 6.20
CA TYR A 236 -16.67 2.94 7.23
C TYR A 236 -17.61 2.48 8.35
N GLU A 237 -18.71 1.81 8.00
CA GLU A 237 -19.68 1.31 8.97
C GLU A 237 -19.06 0.25 9.89
N ARG A 238 -18.27 -0.69 9.31
CA ARG A 238 -17.57 -1.71 10.10
C ARG A 238 -16.45 -1.11 10.94
N ALA A 239 -15.76 -0.08 10.47
CA ALA A 239 -14.76 0.65 11.24
C ALA A 239 -15.39 1.34 12.47
N LEU A 240 -16.52 2.04 12.28
CA LEU A 240 -17.30 2.63 13.37
C LEU A 240 -17.73 1.57 14.40
N GLN A 241 -18.29 0.46 13.93
CA GLN A 241 -18.73 -0.62 14.82
C GLN A 241 -17.55 -1.21 15.61
N THR A 242 -16.41 -1.41 14.95
CA THR A 242 -15.18 -1.94 15.58
C THR A 242 -14.69 -1.03 16.69
N CYS A 243 -14.56 0.29 16.42
CA CYS A 243 -14.15 1.22 17.45
C CYS A 243 -15.15 1.29 18.62
N ARG A 244 -16.45 1.31 18.34
CA ARG A 244 -17.49 1.32 19.37
C ARG A 244 -17.45 0.08 20.26
N LYS A 245 -17.20 -1.10 19.70
CA LYS A 245 -17.09 -2.37 20.45
C LYS A 245 -15.95 -2.35 21.48
N ILE A 246 -14.87 -1.62 21.21
CA ILE A 246 -13.76 -1.43 22.15
C ILE A 246 -13.90 -0.15 22.99
N GLY A 247 -15.06 0.51 22.98
CA GLY A 247 -15.32 1.72 23.76
C GLY A 247 -14.55 2.96 23.28
N MET A 248 -14.23 3.01 21.99
CA MET A 248 -13.48 4.10 21.34
C MET A 248 -14.27 4.64 20.13
N ARG A 249 -13.75 5.68 19.47
CA ARG A 249 -14.35 6.26 18.26
C ARG A 249 -13.33 6.43 17.14
N LEU A 250 -13.78 6.69 15.92
CA LEU A 250 -12.87 7.10 14.84
C LEU A 250 -12.26 8.48 15.15
N PRO A 251 -10.99 8.73 14.75
CA PRO A 251 -10.31 10.00 14.93
C PRO A 251 -10.92 11.11 14.07
N GLY A 252 -10.86 12.35 14.57
CA GLY A 252 -11.05 13.54 13.74
C GLY A 252 -9.74 13.99 13.09
N GLU A 253 -9.81 15.00 12.22
CA GLU A 253 -8.65 15.54 11.50
C GLU A 253 -7.57 16.08 12.42
N THR A 254 -7.94 16.84 13.46
CA THR A 254 -6.97 17.38 14.43
C THR A 254 -6.18 16.27 15.12
N GLN A 255 -6.86 15.19 15.53
CA GLN A 255 -6.22 14.05 16.19
C GLN A 255 -5.32 13.28 15.23
N TRP A 256 -5.69 13.19 13.96
CA TRP A 256 -4.86 12.62 12.90
C TRP A 256 -3.60 13.44 12.70
N GLN A 257 -3.72 14.76 12.55
CA GLN A 257 -2.58 15.65 12.36
C GLN A 257 -1.61 15.57 13.55
N THR A 258 -2.14 15.61 14.78
CA THR A 258 -1.32 15.42 15.99
C THR A 258 -0.55 14.10 15.98
N LEU A 259 -1.15 13.01 15.49
CA LEU A 259 -0.46 11.73 15.37
C LEU A 259 0.70 11.80 14.37
N LEU A 260 0.46 12.40 13.18
CA LEU A 260 1.47 12.56 12.15
C LEU A 260 2.67 13.40 12.63
N ASP A 261 2.41 14.50 13.34
CA ASP A 261 3.46 15.41 13.83
C ASP A 261 4.47 14.71 14.77
N THR A 262 4.06 13.66 15.47
CA THR A 262 4.96 12.88 16.35
C THR A 262 5.90 11.93 15.60
N LYS A 263 5.60 11.64 14.33
CA LYS A 263 6.25 10.60 13.51
C LYS A 263 6.24 9.20 14.15
N VAL A 264 5.28 8.92 15.03
CA VAL A 264 5.19 7.62 15.72
C VAL A 264 4.90 6.48 14.75
N MET A 265 4.14 6.75 13.68
CA MET A 265 3.76 5.76 12.68
C MET A 265 4.97 5.19 11.95
N GLU A 266 5.89 6.07 11.52
CA GLU A 266 7.18 5.67 10.93
C GLU A 266 8.05 4.90 11.94
N LYS A 267 8.22 5.46 13.15
CA LYS A 267 9.10 4.90 14.18
C LYS A 267 8.66 3.52 14.67
N LYS A 268 7.36 3.25 14.67
CA LYS A 268 6.77 2.01 15.19
C LYS A 268 6.17 1.13 14.09
N GLN A 269 6.50 1.37 12.82
CA GLN A 269 6.05 0.55 11.69
C GLN A 269 4.54 0.34 11.69
N TRP A 270 3.78 1.43 11.85
CA TRP A 270 2.34 1.38 11.66
C TRP A 270 2.04 1.19 10.17
N PRO A 271 0.92 0.56 9.82
CA PRO A 271 0.53 0.47 8.42
C PRO A 271 0.28 1.88 7.86
N ILE A 272 0.98 2.25 6.79
CA ILE A 272 0.91 3.58 6.17
C ILE A 272 0.51 3.54 4.70
N HIS A 273 0.51 2.36 4.07
CA HIS A 273 0.21 2.24 2.63
C HIS A 273 -1.26 2.51 2.29
N LEU A 274 -2.18 2.21 3.21
CA LEU A 274 -3.59 2.57 3.06
C LEU A 274 -3.97 3.69 4.04
N PRO A 275 -4.83 4.64 3.61
CA PRO A 275 -5.40 5.62 4.51
C PRO A 275 -6.16 4.97 5.65
N TYR A 276 -6.39 5.75 6.71
CA TYR A 276 -7.24 5.36 7.83
C TYR A 276 -8.63 5.97 7.69
N TRP A 277 -9.63 5.27 8.22
CA TRP A 277 -10.93 5.89 8.43
C TRP A 277 -10.85 6.95 9.53
N GLY A 278 -11.23 8.17 9.18
CA GLY A 278 -11.57 9.26 10.09
C GLY A 278 -13.08 9.39 10.27
N ALA A 279 -13.48 10.19 11.24
CA ALA A 279 -14.87 10.58 11.44
C ALA A 279 -15.48 11.16 10.14
N GLU A 280 -16.81 11.07 10.02
CA GLU A 280 -17.56 11.64 8.90
C GLU A 280 -17.23 11.07 7.52
N ARG A 281 -16.79 9.79 7.45
CA ARG A 281 -16.37 9.13 6.19
C ARG A 281 -15.17 9.81 5.52
N LYS A 282 -14.25 10.35 6.32
CA LYS A 282 -13.01 10.93 5.82
C LYS A 282 -11.93 9.85 5.69
N GLY A 283 -11.18 9.87 4.60
CA GLY A 283 -9.93 9.14 4.44
C GLY A 283 -8.78 9.99 4.95
N LEU A 284 -8.03 9.46 5.90
CA LEU A 284 -6.91 10.11 6.57
C LEU A 284 -5.60 9.55 6.02
N PHE A 285 -4.89 10.34 5.21
CA PHE A 285 -3.68 9.91 4.51
C PHE A 285 -2.45 10.26 5.34
N THR A 286 -1.43 9.41 5.31
CA THR A 286 -0.15 9.61 6.02
C THR A 286 0.66 10.75 5.42
N SER A 287 0.34 11.17 4.19
CA SER A 287 0.80 12.42 3.57
C SER A 287 0.22 13.69 4.21
N GLY A 288 -0.74 13.57 5.14
CA GLY A 288 -1.46 14.68 5.77
C GLY A 288 -2.73 15.10 5.02
N LYS A 289 -2.97 14.55 3.81
CA LYS A 289 -4.19 14.82 3.05
C LYS A 289 -5.42 14.20 3.74
N VAL A 290 -6.55 14.90 3.68
CA VAL A 290 -7.85 14.40 4.12
C VAL A 290 -8.86 14.54 3.01
N ASN A 291 -9.54 13.45 2.66
CA ASN A 291 -10.55 13.43 1.59
C ASN A 291 -11.88 12.87 2.07
N GLN A 292 -12.99 13.38 1.54
CA GLN A 292 -14.31 12.78 1.73
C GLN A 292 -14.44 11.53 0.85
N LEU A 293 -14.91 10.42 1.43
CA LEU A 293 -15.09 9.14 0.73
C LEU A 293 -16.53 8.64 0.80
N SER A 294 -16.89 7.70 -0.09
CA SER A 294 -18.23 7.09 -0.17
C SER A 294 -18.60 6.26 1.06
N GLY A 295 -17.60 5.75 1.79
CA GLY A 295 -17.76 4.85 2.94
C GLY A 295 -17.71 3.36 2.58
N SER A 296 -17.77 3.00 1.29
CA SER A 296 -17.64 1.62 0.81
C SER A 296 -16.19 1.17 0.60
N SER A 297 -15.24 2.12 0.54
CA SER A 297 -13.80 1.82 0.47
C SER A 297 -13.33 0.98 1.66
N LEU A 298 -12.31 0.17 1.46
CA LEU A 298 -11.77 -0.69 2.52
C LEU A 298 -10.42 -0.17 2.97
N LEU A 299 -10.41 0.44 4.15
CA LEU A 299 -9.29 1.22 4.69
C LEU A 299 -8.81 0.67 6.04
N ASN A 300 -7.66 1.17 6.48
CA ASN A 300 -7.17 0.95 7.83
C ASN A 300 -8.13 1.53 8.87
N VAL A 301 -8.09 0.97 10.07
CA VAL A 301 -8.89 1.45 11.20
C VAL A 301 -7.98 1.76 12.37
N MET A 302 -8.13 2.97 12.88
CA MET A 302 -7.55 3.41 14.13
C MET A 302 -8.67 4.03 14.95
N CYS A 303 -8.68 3.72 16.23
CA CYS A 303 -9.65 4.22 17.18
C CYS A 303 -8.97 5.12 18.20
N VAL A 304 -9.67 6.15 18.64
CA VAL A 304 -9.21 7.10 19.65
C VAL A 304 -10.16 7.17 20.85
N LYS A 305 -9.58 7.42 22.01
CA LYS A 305 -10.28 7.67 23.28
C LYS A 305 -9.63 8.85 23.99
#